data_AF-A0A0U3HBD4-F1
#
_entry.id   AF-A0A0U3HBD4-F1
#
_cell.length_a   1.000
_cell.length_b   1.000
_cell.length_c   1.000
_cell.angle_alpha   90.00
_cell.angle_beta   90.00
_cell.angle_gamma   90.00
#
_symmetry.space_group_name_H-M   'P 1'
#
loop_
_entity.id
_entity.type
_entity.pdbx_description
1 polymer ?
#
loop_
_entity_poly.entity_id
_entity_poly.type
_entity_poly.pdbx_seq_one_letter_code
_entity_poly.pdbx_strand_id
1 'polypeptide(L)'
;MKFDFVFDVYVNQLRGDFKILSNHNVVIGLNRNVISELDKVGLPYKIFVDNLSDFILNKDHIRTFYLVGKKQGENRGTAFNLTVHTNIDEEDNIFFLVINQDGNVQVNFAKNNYINESIYRATEKLLNTDRLEFSLPYLYRFVIFEAFNSFKKLTNTVFEGIVDDKLIVIDDRNRGLIWEVDNLTFMYYSEISNPISSKSLGLLRNKYFKHRIN
;
A
#
# COMPACT_ATOMS: atom_id res chain seq x y z
N MET A 1 12.30 21.81 9.21
CA MET A 1 13.14 20.62 9.47
C MET A 1 12.54 19.49 8.63
N LYS A 2 13.13 19.19 7.47
CA LYS A 2 12.72 18.04 6.66
C LYS A 2 13.27 16.81 7.38
N PHE A 3 12.39 16.00 7.96
CA PHE A 3 12.75 14.60 8.15
C PHE A 3 12.74 14.03 6.73
N ASP A 4 13.87 13.57 6.22
CA ASP A 4 13.91 12.68 5.07
C ASP A 4 13.87 11.26 5.66
N PHE A 5 12.76 10.55 5.50
CA PHE A 5 12.56 9.17 5.98
C PHE A 5 13.18 8.37 4.87
N VAL A 6 14.48 8.17 5.00
CA VAL A 6 15.18 7.25 4.12
C VAL A 6 14.78 5.83 4.54
N PHE A 7 14.52 4.95 3.58
CA PHE A 7 14.17 3.56 3.80
C PHE A 7 15.28 2.66 3.24
N ASP A 8 16.44 2.72 3.89
CA ASP A 8 17.64 2.02 3.45
C ASP A 8 17.61 0.54 3.80
N VAL A 9 18.03 -0.25 2.82
CA VAL A 9 18.35 -1.67 2.95
C VAL A 9 19.78 -1.89 2.48
N TYR A 10 20.57 -2.60 3.27
CA TYR A 10 21.96 -2.93 2.94
C TYR A 10 22.10 -4.44 2.73
N VAL A 11 22.61 -4.86 1.58
CA VAL A 11 22.74 -6.28 1.21
C VAL A 11 24.20 -6.71 1.36
N ASN A 12 24.47 -7.72 2.19
CA ASN A 12 25.80 -8.23 2.51
C ASN A 12 26.80 -7.17 3.01
N GLN A 13 26.28 -6.09 3.57
CA GLN A 13 27.06 -5.07 4.26
C GLN A 13 26.63 -5.06 5.73
N LEU A 14 27.59 -4.99 6.66
CA LEU A 14 27.32 -4.90 8.10
C LEU A 14 26.87 -3.48 8.51
N ARG A 15 25.89 -2.93 7.79
CA ARG A 15 25.29 -1.61 8.00
C ARG A 15 23.82 -1.76 8.45
N GLY A 16 23.15 -0.64 8.68
CA GLY A 16 21.77 -0.59 9.19
C GLY A 16 21.67 -0.77 10.71
N ASP A 17 20.51 -0.42 11.25
CA ASP A 17 20.19 -0.55 12.67
C ASP A 17 19.98 -2.02 13.06
N PHE A 18 19.27 -2.77 12.22
CA PHE A 18 18.91 -4.17 12.41
C PHE A 18 19.58 -5.03 11.36
N LYS A 19 20.15 -6.16 11.76
CA LYS A 19 20.90 -7.05 10.85
C LYS A 19 20.28 -8.43 10.95
N ILE A 20 19.78 -8.94 9.84
CA ILE A 20 19.02 -10.18 9.79
C ILE A 20 19.62 -11.06 8.71
N LEU A 21 19.95 -12.30 9.07
CA LEU A 21 20.40 -13.31 8.12
C LEU A 21 19.19 -13.93 7.42
N SER A 22 19.14 -13.85 6.09
CA SER A 22 18.12 -14.52 5.28
C SER A 22 18.38 -16.03 5.19
N ASN A 23 17.37 -16.80 4.79
CA ASN A 23 17.54 -18.25 4.54
C ASN A 23 18.44 -18.55 3.34
N HIS A 24 18.79 -17.51 2.56
CA HIS A 24 19.67 -17.60 1.40
C HIS A 24 21.13 -17.24 1.72
N ASN A 25 21.48 -17.22 3.02
CA ASN A 25 22.81 -16.79 3.51
C ASN A 25 23.18 -15.36 3.09
N VAL A 26 22.18 -14.50 2.90
CA VAL A 26 22.37 -13.06 2.64
C VAL A 26 22.12 -12.29 3.93
N VAL A 27 23.06 -11.43 4.31
CA VAL A 27 22.85 -10.53 5.46
C VAL A 27 22.12 -9.29 4.97
N ILE A 28 20.94 -9.02 5.50
CA ILE A 28 20.18 -7.81 5.20
C ILE A 28 20.22 -6.87 6.42
N GLY A 29 20.80 -5.69 6.21
CA GLY A 29 20.76 -4.56 7.13
C GLY A 29 19.54 -3.69 6.86
N LEU A 30 18.70 -3.43 7.85
CA LEU A 30 17.52 -2.57 7.77
C LEU A 30 17.70 -1.37 8.69
N ASN A 31 17.30 -0.19 8.21
CA ASN A 31 17.20 0.99 9.08
C ASN A 31 15.90 0.98 9.90
N ARG A 32 15.84 1.81 10.95
CA ARG A 32 14.66 1.93 11.83
C ARG A 32 13.37 2.31 11.11
N ASN A 33 13.44 3.10 10.05
CA ASN A 33 12.25 3.54 9.32
C ASN A 33 11.56 2.36 8.62
N VAL A 34 12.34 1.46 8.00
CA VAL A 34 11.80 0.23 7.41
C VAL A 34 11.11 -0.60 8.50
N ILE A 35 11.79 -0.85 9.62
CA ILE A 35 11.22 -1.64 10.73
C ILE A 35 9.91 -1.04 11.25
N SER A 36 9.88 0.28 11.47
CA SER A 36 8.69 1.00 11.92
C SER A 36 7.50 0.81 10.97
N GLU A 37 7.72 0.85 9.65
CA GLU A 37 6.64 0.62 8.68
C GLU A 37 6.19 -0.84 8.67
N LEU A 38 7.12 -1.81 8.80
CA LEU A 38 6.76 -3.23 8.88
C LEU A 38 5.91 -3.55 10.13
N ASP A 39 6.20 -2.89 11.25
CA ASP A 39 5.44 -3.04 12.50
C ASP A 39 4.00 -2.53 12.35
N LYS A 40 3.80 -1.37 11.72
CA LYS A 40 2.48 -0.76 11.50
C LYS A 40 1.53 -1.69 10.75
N VAL A 41 2.06 -2.54 9.88
CA VAL A 41 1.28 -3.52 9.10
C VAL A 41 1.41 -4.95 9.62
N GLY A 42 2.18 -5.19 10.68
CA GLY A 42 2.36 -6.53 11.25
C GLY A 42 3.08 -7.53 10.35
N LEU A 43 4.01 -7.08 9.49
CA LEU A 43 4.82 -7.96 8.65
C LEU A 43 6.06 -8.43 9.42
N PRO A 44 6.25 -9.76 9.65
CA PRO A 44 7.43 -10.25 10.33
C PRO A 44 8.71 -9.95 9.54
N TYR A 45 9.72 -9.36 10.21
CA TYR A 45 10.93 -8.89 9.54
C TYR A 45 11.70 -9.99 8.82
N LYS A 46 11.73 -11.19 9.42
CA LYS A 46 12.39 -12.37 8.82
C LYS A 46 11.76 -12.73 7.47
N ILE A 47 10.43 -12.71 7.39
CA ILE A 47 9.70 -13.00 6.15
C ILE A 47 9.94 -11.91 5.11
N PHE A 48 9.97 -10.64 5.52
CA PHE A 48 10.35 -9.53 4.64
C PHE A 48 11.75 -9.73 4.06
N VAL A 49 12.74 -10.01 4.91
CA VAL A 49 14.16 -10.20 4.53
C VAL A 49 14.35 -11.40 3.60
N ASP A 50 13.68 -12.52 3.87
CA ASP A 50 13.78 -13.71 3.04
C ASP A 50 13.25 -13.45 1.62
N ASN A 51 12.09 -12.80 1.51
CA ASN A 51 11.49 -12.53 0.21
C ASN A 51 12.17 -11.37 -0.55
N LEU A 52 12.70 -10.37 0.15
CA LEU A 52 13.52 -9.33 -0.47
C LEU A 52 14.82 -9.94 -1.02
N SER A 53 15.44 -10.85 -0.26
CA SER A 53 16.63 -11.57 -0.72
C SER A 53 16.32 -12.36 -1.99
N ASP A 54 15.20 -13.09 -2.03
CA ASP A 54 14.82 -13.81 -3.25
C ASP A 54 14.59 -12.90 -4.44
N PHE A 55 13.87 -11.78 -4.25
CA PHE A 55 13.61 -10.81 -5.32
C PHE A 55 14.92 -10.30 -5.94
N ILE A 56 15.90 -9.99 -5.09
CA ILE A 56 17.23 -9.50 -5.52
C ILE A 56 18.02 -10.61 -6.22
N LEU A 57 18.11 -11.80 -5.62
CA LEU A 57 18.89 -12.92 -6.15
C LEU A 57 18.34 -13.44 -7.50
N ASN A 58 17.02 -13.52 -7.62
CA ASN A 58 16.34 -13.95 -8.84
C ASN A 58 16.31 -12.85 -9.91
N LYS A 59 16.68 -11.61 -9.56
CA LYS A 59 16.59 -10.42 -10.42
C LYS A 59 15.17 -10.18 -10.92
N ASP A 60 14.19 -10.45 -10.07
CA ASP A 60 12.77 -10.30 -10.37
C ASP A 60 12.46 -8.82 -10.74
N HIS A 61 11.48 -8.62 -11.62
CA HIS A 61 10.99 -7.30 -11.98
C HIS A 61 9.83 -6.85 -11.09
N ILE A 62 8.96 -7.81 -10.77
CA ILE A 62 7.85 -7.69 -9.85
C ILE A 62 7.69 -9.04 -9.16
N ARG A 63 7.39 -9.02 -7.86
CA ARG A 63 7.09 -10.21 -7.09
C ARG A 63 5.98 -9.92 -6.10
N THR A 64 4.94 -10.74 -6.16
CA THR A 64 3.83 -10.75 -5.20
C THR A 64 3.88 -12.06 -4.42
N PHE A 65 3.70 -12.00 -3.11
CA PHE A 65 3.54 -13.20 -2.28
C PHE A 65 2.53 -12.98 -1.17
N TYR A 66 2.01 -14.09 -0.68
CA TYR A 66 0.95 -14.14 0.32
C TYR A 66 1.42 -14.95 1.52
N LEU A 67 1.10 -14.47 2.72
CA LEU A 67 1.49 -15.12 3.96
C LEU A 67 0.50 -14.82 5.09
N VAL A 68 0.57 -15.65 6.13
CA VAL A 68 -0.14 -15.40 7.38
C VAL A 68 0.72 -14.52 8.28
N GLY A 69 0.29 -13.29 8.48
CA GLY A 69 0.93 -12.29 9.34
C GLY A 69 0.18 -12.08 10.66
N LYS A 70 0.63 -11.07 11.42
CA LYS A 70 -0.01 -10.71 12.68
C LYS A 70 -1.28 -9.90 12.42
N LYS A 71 -2.39 -10.26 13.06
CA LYS A 71 -3.63 -9.45 13.03
C LYS A 71 -3.38 -8.07 13.66
N GLN A 72 -3.82 -7.01 13.00
CA GLN A 72 -3.59 -5.61 13.43
C GLN A 72 -4.83 -4.92 14.01
N GLY A 73 -5.88 -5.67 14.35
CA GLY A 73 -7.16 -5.11 14.82
C GLY A 73 -7.98 -4.44 13.71
N GLU A 74 -7.31 -3.79 12.76
CA GLU A 74 -7.87 -3.22 11.53
C GLU A 74 -7.04 -3.67 10.31
N ASN A 75 -7.64 -3.66 9.12
CA ASN A 75 -6.91 -3.94 7.88
C ASN A 75 -6.09 -2.71 7.49
N ARG A 76 -4.80 -2.94 7.23
CA ARG A 76 -3.83 -1.86 6.99
C ARG A 76 -3.00 -2.14 5.76
N GLY A 77 -2.63 -1.09 5.04
CA GLY A 77 -1.62 -1.14 3.99
C GLY A 77 -0.60 -0.01 4.10
N THR A 78 0.58 -0.23 3.54
CA THR A 78 1.59 0.81 3.35
C THR A 78 2.35 0.57 2.05
N ALA A 79 2.95 1.63 1.53
CA ALA A 79 3.88 1.55 0.42
C ALA A 79 4.96 2.64 0.54
N PHE A 80 6.19 2.28 0.16
CA PHE A 80 7.33 3.18 0.15
C PHE A 80 8.43 2.64 -0.76
N ASN A 81 9.33 3.53 -1.19
CA ASN A 81 10.51 3.14 -1.96
C ASN A 81 11.63 2.72 -1.01
N LEU A 82 12.15 1.51 -1.22
CA LEU A 82 13.36 1.02 -0.59
C LEU A 82 14.56 1.45 -1.42
N THR A 83 15.55 2.02 -0.74
CA THR A 83 16.87 2.26 -1.32
C THR A 83 17.76 1.07 -0.96
N VAL A 84 18.09 0.24 -1.94
CA VAL A 84 18.84 -1.00 -1.74
C VAL A 84 20.28 -0.82 -2.16
N HIS A 85 21.18 -0.90 -1.18
CA HIS A 85 22.62 -0.79 -1.33
C HIS A 85 23.22 -2.20 -1.44
N THR A 86 23.60 -2.62 -2.65
CA THR A 86 24.23 -3.93 -2.88
C THR A 86 25.74 -3.86 -2.72
N ASN A 87 26.36 -2.79 -3.20
CA ASN A 87 27.78 -2.49 -3.04
C ASN A 87 27.96 -1.01 -2.63
N ILE A 88 29.21 -0.54 -2.47
CA ILE A 88 29.48 0.85 -2.07
C ILE A 88 29.00 1.86 -3.13
N ASP A 89 28.99 1.47 -4.40
CA ASP A 89 28.67 2.33 -5.54
C ASP A 89 27.39 1.90 -6.30
N GLU A 90 26.69 0.86 -5.83
CA GLU A 90 25.49 0.33 -6.48
C GLU A 90 24.27 0.50 -5.58
N GLU A 91 23.31 1.28 -6.09
CA GLU A 91 22.01 1.53 -5.48
C GLU A 91 20.90 1.13 -6.46
N ASP A 92 19.94 0.35 -5.98
CA ASP A 92 18.69 0.07 -6.70
C ASP A 92 17.50 0.59 -5.90
N ASN A 93 16.46 1.03 -6.60
CA ASN A 93 15.23 1.53 -6.00
C ASN A 93 14.12 0.52 -6.21
N ILE A 94 13.63 -0.06 -5.11
CA ILE A 94 12.58 -1.07 -5.11
C ILE A 94 11.34 -0.49 -4.47
N PHE A 95 10.24 -0.41 -5.22
CA PHE A 95 8.94 -0.09 -4.65
C PHE A 95 8.44 -1.27 -3.82
N PHE A 96 8.14 -1.01 -2.56
CA PHE A 96 7.55 -1.97 -1.65
C PHE A 96 6.12 -1.57 -1.34
N LEU A 97 5.22 -2.55 -1.38
CA LEU A 97 3.83 -2.40 -0.99
C LEU A 97 3.38 -3.61 -0.19
N VAL A 98 2.59 -3.38 0.85
CA VAL A 98 2.02 -4.44 1.66
C VAL A 98 0.60 -4.10 2.08
N ILE A 99 -0.27 -5.11 2.06
CA ILE A 99 -1.63 -5.06 2.59
C ILE A 99 -1.79 -6.22 3.55
N ASN A 100 -2.22 -5.93 4.78
CA ASN A 100 -2.60 -6.92 5.79
C ASN A 100 -4.11 -6.87 6.00
N GLN A 101 -4.80 -7.94 5.59
CA GLN A 101 -6.24 -8.12 5.76
C GLN A 101 -6.51 -9.20 6.81
N ASP A 102 -6.76 -8.80 8.06
CA ASP A 102 -7.01 -9.69 9.19
C ASP A 102 -5.96 -10.82 9.33
N GLY A 103 -4.69 -10.49 9.14
CA GLY A 103 -3.58 -11.44 9.17
C GLY A 103 -3.30 -12.12 7.81
N ASN A 104 -4.13 -11.93 6.78
CA ASN A 104 -3.80 -12.35 5.42
C ASN A 104 -3.02 -11.24 4.72
N VAL A 105 -1.70 -11.42 4.64
CA VAL A 105 -0.78 -10.38 4.15
C VAL A 105 -0.41 -10.65 2.70
N GLN A 106 -0.62 -9.64 1.85
CA GLN A 106 -0.08 -9.56 0.50
C GLN A 106 1.11 -8.60 0.53
N VAL A 107 2.25 -9.05 0.04
CA VAL A 107 3.45 -8.23 -0.11
C VAL A 107 3.83 -8.16 -1.57
N ASN A 108 4.30 -6.99 -2.00
CA ASN A 108 4.78 -6.72 -3.34
C ASN A 108 6.13 -6.01 -3.30
N PHE A 109 7.06 -6.50 -4.13
CA PHE A 109 8.26 -5.78 -4.52
C PHE A 109 8.19 -5.53 -6.02
N ALA A 110 8.54 -4.32 -6.47
CA ALA A 110 8.51 -3.95 -7.87
C ALA A 110 9.65 -2.99 -8.22
N LYS A 111 10.26 -3.16 -9.39
CA LYS A 111 11.07 -2.11 -10.01
C LYS A 111 10.17 -0.97 -10.49
N ASN A 112 10.73 0.21 -10.68
CA ASN A 112 9.98 1.43 -11.03
C ASN A 112 8.97 1.26 -12.19
N ASN A 113 9.33 0.52 -13.24
CA ASN A 113 8.46 0.31 -14.41
C ASN A 113 7.26 -0.61 -14.13
N TYR A 114 7.20 -1.27 -12.98
CA TYR A 114 6.17 -2.24 -12.58
C TYR A 114 5.33 -1.76 -11.39
N ILE A 115 5.53 -0.52 -10.93
CA ILE A 115 4.78 0.08 -9.82
C ILE A 115 3.27 0.05 -10.09
N ASN A 116 2.84 0.45 -11.28
CA ASN A 116 1.42 0.50 -11.64
C ASN A 116 0.78 -0.90 -11.57
N GLU A 117 1.52 -1.94 -12.00
CA GLU A 117 1.06 -3.33 -11.90
C GLU A 117 0.96 -3.78 -10.44
N SER A 118 1.94 -3.41 -9.61
CA SER A 118 1.91 -3.69 -8.17
C SER A 118 0.70 -3.05 -7.48
N ILE A 119 0.39 -1.79 -7.79
CA ILE A 119 -0.75 -1.06 -7.23
C ILE A 119 -2.07 -1.62 -7.75
N TYR A 120 -2.13 -2.05 -9.02
CA TYR A 120 -3.30 -2.71 -9.57
C TYR A 120 -3.64 -3.99 -8.81
N ARG A 121 -2.65 -4.89 -8.62
CA ARG A 121 -2.80 -6.14 -7.84
C ARG A 121 -3.16 -5.88 -6.38
N ALA A 122 -2.65 -4.80 -5.79
CA ALA A 122 -3.00 -4.38 -4.44
C ALA A 122 -4.47 -3.91 -4.35
N THR A 123 -4.92 -3.15 -5.36
CA THR A 123 -6.31 -2.70 -5.46
C THR A 123 -7.27 -3.87 -5.63
N GLU A 124 -6.93 -4.90 -6.41
CA GLU A 124 -7.71 -6.14 -6.52
C GLU A 124 -7.92 -6.81 -5.16
N LYS A 125 -6.87 -6.88 -4.33
CA LYS A 125 -6.96 -7.44 -2.99
C LYS A 125 -7.83 -6.59 -2.07
N LEU A 126 -7.69 -5.27 -2.17
CA LEU A 126 -8.47 -4.30 -1.41
C LEU A 126 -9.97 -4.41 -1.72
N LEU A 127 -10.39 -4.73 -2.94
CA LEU A 127 -11.82 -4.94 -3.27
C LEU A 127 -12.50 -6.12 -2.56
N ASN A 128 -11.72 -6.98 -1.89
CA ASN A 128 -12.19 -8.14 -1.15
C ASN A 128 -12.15 -7.93 0.37
N THR A 129 -12.03 -6.69 0.84
CA THR A 129 -12.03 -6.33 2.27
C THR A 129 -13.23 -5.47 2.64
N ASP A 130 -13.59 -5.39 3.91
CA ASP A 130 -14.71 -4.54 4.36
C ASP A 130 -14.28 -3.07 4.46
N ARG A 131 -13.10 -2.84 5.01
CA ARG A 131 -12.48 -1.52 5.16
C ARG A 131 -10.97 -1.72 5.17
N LEU A 132 -10.24 -0.77 4.58
CA LEU A 132 -8.78 -0.75 4.67
C LEU A 132 -8.28 0.68 4.78
N GLU A 133 -7.38 0.92 5.73
CA GLU A 133 -6.60 2.15 5.81
C GLU A 133 -5.25 1.92 5.12
N PHE A 134 -4.93 2.76 4.13
CA PHE A 134 -3.66 2.73 3.45
C PHE A 134 -2.86 3.96 3.86
N SER A 135 -1.80 3.75 4.64
CA SER A 135 -0.94 4.81 5.15
C SER A 135 0.35 4.89 4.34
N LEU A 136 0.78 6.09 3.99
CA LEU A 136 2.05 6.34 3.33
C LEU A 136 2.96 7.09 4.31
N PRO A 137 4.26 6.75 4.41
CA PRO A 137 5.17 7.52 5.24
C PRO A 137 5.46 8.92 4.68
N TYR A 138 5.24 9.09 3.37
CA TYR A 138 5.33 10.35 2.64
C TYR A 138 4.21 10.49 1.62
N LEU A 139 3.96 11.72 1.19
CA LEU A 139 2.93 12.00 0.20
C LEU A 139 3.37 11.52 -1.20
N TYR A 140 3.21 10.23 -1.46
CA TYR A 140 3.38 9.63 -2.77
C TYR A 140 2.09 9.77 -3.59
N ARG A 141 1.82 10.99 -4.10
CA ARG A 141 0.58 11.27 -4.88
C ARG A 141 0.35 10.27 -6.02
N PHE A 142 1.42 9.78 -6.66
CA PHE A 142 1.31 8.77 -7.71
C PHE A 142 0.70 7.45 -7.19
N VAL A 143 1.02 7.00 -5.97
CA VAL A 143 0.44 5.77 -5.39
C VAL A 143 -1.07 5.93 -5.23
N ILE A 144 -1.48 7.08 -4.73
CA ILE A 144 -2.89 7.42 -4.52
C ILE A 144 -3.62 7.45 -5.85
N PHE A 145 -3.12 8.21 -6.83
CA PHE A 145 -3.77 8.31 -8.13
C PHE A 145 -3.81 6.99 -8.89
N GLU A 146 -2.75 6.18 -8.82
CA GLU A 146 -2.75 4.84 -9.43
C GLU A 146 -3.70 3.88 -8.73
N ALA A 147 -3.89 3.99 -7.41
CA ALA A 147 -4.90 3.20 -6.69
C ALA A 147 -6.32 3.60 -7.12
N PHE A 148 -6.62 4.90 -7.21
CA PHE A 148 -7.91 5.41 -7.70
C PHE A 148 -8.14 5.01 -9.17
N ASN A 149 -7.13 5.12 -10.03
CA ASN A 149 -7.22 4.68 -11.42
C ASN A 149 -7.42 3.17 -11.54
N SER A 150 -6.73 2.37 -10.72
CA SER A 150 -6.90 0.92 -10.69
C SER A 150 -8.30 0.55 -10.22
N PHE A 151 -8.84 1.23 -9.22
CA PHE A 151 -10.22 1.04 -8.75
C PHE A 151 -11.22 1.26 -9.89
N LYS A 152 -11.06 2.35 -10.66
CA LYS A 152 -11.92 2.65 -11.82
C LYS A 152 -11.81 1.61 -12.93
N LYS A 153 -10.63 1.02 -13.14
CA LYS A 153 -10.43 -0.06 -14.12
C LYS A 153 -11.07 -1.38 -13.66
N LEU A 154 -11.10 -1.63 -12.36
CA LEU A 154 -11.58 -2.88 -11.75
C LEU A 154 -13.08 -2.86 -11.42
N THR A 155 -13.74 -1.70 -11.49
CA THR A 155 -15.12 -1.52 -11.02
C THR A 155 -15.94 -0.65 -11.97
N ASN A 156 -17.27 -0.79 -11.91
CA ASN A 156 -18.18 0.09 -12.65
C ASN A 156 -18.36 1.39 -11.85
N THR A 157 -17.50 2.36 -12.10
CA THR A 157 -17.52 3.66 -11.42
C THR A 157 -18.78 4.46 -11.78
N VAL A 158 -19.52 4.91 -10.76
CA VAL A 158 -20.73 5.74 -10.91
C VAL A 158 -20.50 7.19 -10.47
N PHE A 159 -19.45 7.44 -9.66
CA PHE A 159 -19.08 8.76 -9.22
C PHE A 159 -17.56 8.89 -9.06
N GLU A 160 -17.02 10.01 -9.53
CA GLU A 160 -15.66 10.48 -9.26
C GLU A 160 -15.71 12.00 -9.08
N GLY A 161 -15.09 12.52 -8.02
CA GLY A 161 -15.03 13.95 -7.79
C GLY A 161 -14.42 14.35 -6.46
N ILE A 162 -14.30 15.66 -6.26
CA ILE A 162 -13.86 16.26 -4.99
C ILE A 162 -15.08 16.75 -4.23
N VAL A 163 -15.21 16.36 -2.96
CA VAL A 163 -16.25 16.83 -2.04
C VAL A 163 -15.61 17.15 -0.70
N ASP A 164 -15.73 18.40 -0.25
CA ASP A 164 -15.19 18.89 1.02
C ASP A 164 -13.73 18.45 1.22
N ASP A 165 -12.88 18.83 0.26
CA ASP A 165 -11.44 18.52 0.19
C ASP A 165 -11.08 17.03 0.12
N LYS A 166 -12.06 16.16 -0.17
CA LYS A 166 -11.83 14.72 -0.35
C LYS A 166 -12.00 14.34 -1.81
N LEU A 167 -10.97 13.74 -2.40
CA LEU A 167 -11.09 13.00 -3.64
C LEU A 167 -11.80 11.68 -3.35
N ILE A 168 -12.88 11.41 -4.08
CA ILE A 168 -13.73 10.24 -3.87
C ILE A 168 -14.00 9.57 -5.22
N VAL A 169 -13.92 8.25 -5.23
CA VAL A 169 -14.43 7.41 -6.32
C VAL A 169 -15.34 6.33 -5.75
N ILE A 170 -16.51 6.15 -6.36
CA ILE A 170 -17.55 5.20 -5.91
C ILE A 170 -18.02 4.36 -7.10
N ASP A 171 -18.22 3.07 -6.86
CA ASP A 171 -18.78 2.15 -7.84
C ASP A 171 -20.29 1.89 -7.67
N ASP A 172 -20.85 1.14 -8.61
CA ASP A 172 -22.28 0.77 -8.64
C ASP A 172 -22.71 -0.18 -7.51
N ARG A 173 -21.76 -0.66 -6.68
CA ARG A 173 -22.01 -1.44 -5.45
C ARG A 173 -21.85 -0.60 -4.20
N ASN A 174 -21.69 0.73 -4.33
CA ASN A 174 -21.43 1.66 -3.24
C ASN A 174 -20.11 1.41 -2.49
N ARG A 175 -19.16 0.71 -3.12
CA ARG A 175 -17.77 0.61 -2.64
C ARG A 175 -17.02 1.84 -3.08
N GLY A 176 -15.97 2.24 -2.36
CA GLY A 176 -15.15 3.33 -2.87
C GLY A 176 -13.89 3.65 -2.10
N LEU A 177 -13.07 4.48 -2.74
CA LEU A 177 -11.85 5.04 -2.20
C LEU A 177 -12.08 6.52 -1.85
N ILE A 178 -11.55 6.92 -0.70
CA ILE A 178 -11.66 8.28 -0.18
C ILE A 178 -10.27 8.72 0.25
N TRP A 179 -9.84 9.87 -0.24
CA TRP A 179 -8.59 10.51 0.14
C TRP A 179 -8.85 11.99 0.43
N GLU A 180 -8.58 12.42 1.66
CA GLU A 180 -8.49 13.85 1.97
C GLU A 180 -7.22 14.39 1.31
N VAL A 181 -7.37 15.41 0.48
CA VAL A 181 -6.27 15.92 -0.34
C VAL A 181 -5.10 16.34 0.55
N ASP A 182 -3.91 15.91 0.15
CA ASP A 182 -2.63 16.07 0.85
C ASP A 182 -2.50 15.30 2.18
N ASN A 183 -3.48 14.46 2.54
CA ASN A 183 -3.34 13.52 3.64
C ASN A 183 -2.40 12.36 3.26
N LEU A 184 -1.65 11.83 4.23
CA LEU A 184 -0.77 10.67 4.06
C LEU A 184 -1.53 9.34 4.07
N THR A 185 -2.82 9.37 4.38
CA THR A 185 -3.68 8.18 4.41
C THR A 185 -4.83 8.29 3.42
N PHE A 186 -5.15 7.19 2.74
CA PHE A 186 -6.42 7.04 2.04
C PHE A 186 -7.14 5.79 2.51
N MET A 187 -8.46 5.79 2.36
CA MET A 187 -9.34 4.76 2.89
C MET A 187 -10.09 4.06 1.78
N TYR A 188 -10.27 2.76 1.94
CA TYR A 188 -11.26 1.99 1.21
C TYR A 188 -12.41 1.55 2.12
N TYR A 189 -13.62 1.55 1.56
CA TYR A 189 -14.81 0.99 2.17
C TYR A 189 -15.56 0.10 1.17
N SER A 190 -15.98 -1.08 1.62
CA SER A 190 -16.91 -1.95 0.89
C SER A 190 -18.33 -1.39 0.86
N GLU A 191 -18.62 -0.40 1.71
CA GLU A 191 -19.87 0.35 1.67
C GLU A 191 -19.66 1.78 2.18
N ILE A 192 -19.82 2.78 1.30
CA ILE A 192 -19.83 4.20 1.65
C ILE A 192 -21.25 4.53 2.12
N SER A 193 -21.64 4.05 3.29
CA SER A 193 -22.89 4.44 3.95
C SER A 193 -22.68 5.28 5.20
N ASN A 194 -21.45 5.37 5.74
CA ASN A 194 -21.26 5.85 7.12
C ASN A 194 -20.08 6.79 7.50
N PRO A 195 -19.08 7.16 6.68
CA PRO A 195 -18.04 8.09 7.17
C PRO A 195 -18.14 9.54 6.65
N ILE A 196 -19.08 9.89 5.76
CA ILE A 196 -19.11 11.24 5.16
C ILE A 196 -20.44 11.94 5.45
N SER A 197 -20.45 12.72 6.53
CA SER A 197 -21.61 13.47 7.03
C SER A 197 -21.89 14.78 6.26
N SER A 198 -21.38 14.95 5.04
CA SER A 198 -21.58 16.21 4.34
C SER A 198 -22.90 16.27 3.59
N LYS A 199 -23.59 17.41 3.73
CA LYS A 199 -24.82 17.76 3.01
C LYS A 199 -24.65 17.58 1.48
N SER A 200 -23.45 17.83 0.98
CA SER A 200 -23.03 17.74 -0.43
C SER A 200 -23.09 16.30 -0.98
N LEU A 201 -22.71 15.30 -0.18
CA LEU A 201 -22.81 13.88 -0.57
C LEU A 201 -24.20 13.29 -0.35
N GLY A 202 -24.99 13.80 0.60
CA GLY A 202 -26.41 13.46 0.69
C GLY A 202 -27.18 13.79 -0.60
N LEU A 203 -26.78 14.86 -1.29
CA LEU A 203 -27.30 15.22 -2.62
C LEU A 203 -26.82 14.26 -3.72
N LEU A 204 -25.55 13.85 -3.70
CA LEU A 204 -25.03 12.82 -4.63
C LEU A 204 -25.72 11.47 -4.40
N ARG A 205 -25.93 11.06 -3.15
CA ARG A 205 -26.66 9.85 -2.77
C ARG A 205 -28.08 9.87 -3.35
N ASN A 206 -28.77 10.99 -3.20
CA ASN A 206 -30.12 11.16 -3.72
C ASN A 206 -30.18 11.24 -5.26
N LYS A 207 -29.13 11.70 -5.93
CA LYS A 207 -29.07 11.85 -7.39
C LYS A 207 -28.67 10.56 -8.11
N TYR A 208 -27.81 9.73 -7.50
CA TYR A 208 -27.25 8.53 -8.16
C TYR A 208 -27.74 7.20 -7.56
N PHE A 209 -28.24 7.16 -6.32
CA PHE A 209 -28.54 5.90 -5.62
C PHE A 209 -30.04 5.67 -5.33
N LYS A 210 -30.93 6.56 -5.78
CA LYS A 210 -32.38 6.46 -5.54
C LYS A 210 -33.13 5.38 -6.34
N HIS A 211 -32.46 4.60 -7.19
CA HIS A 211 -33.13 3.64 -8.08
C HIS A 211 -32.87 2.15 -7.78
N ARG A 212 -32.35 1.79 -6.60
CA ARG A 212 -32.15 0.37 -6.22
C ARG A 212 -32.86 -0.04 -4.92
N ILE A 213 -34.08 0.45 -4.71
CA ILE A 213 -35.03 -0.22 -3.81
C ILE A 213 -36.26 -0.53 -4.65
N ASN A 214 -36.31 -1.77 -5.15
CA ASN A 214 -37.50 -2.54 -5.49
C ASN A 214 -37.10 -4.01 -5.42
#